data_AF-A0A2V9LMU8-F1
#
_entry.id   AF-A0A2V9LMU8-F1
#
_cell.length_a   1.000
_cell.length_b   1.000
_cell.length_c   1.000
_cell.angle_alpha   90.00
_cell.angle_beta   90.00
_cell.angle_gamma   90.00
#
_symmetry.space_group_name_H-M   'P 1'
#
loop_
_entity.id
_entity.type
_entity.pdbx_description
1 polymer ?
#
loop_
_entity_poly.entity_id
_entity_poly.type
_entity_poly.pdbx_seq_one_letter_code
_entity_poly.pdbx_strand_id
1 'polypeptide(L)'
;MNTLFDSGAPLLPWANLVVSVGMALLGLFLYTKRRPPLFDSHRFMTWAFWFLFSRWILLAAVYVVVIFFGEHPAVLMAVLDLQSVCDLGFAWSFIQGDELNPRRTWKPLAILWGVLLLWNLVFRVPGHVADASTFVARAKWTSASEALSVFCVPLLGFSFLLRYRIVEALVLFILSLVYTVLQQPIYISTLIHSGTITQGVTEVPAYLFALVFGKLVLGGMTYGFFFARVDKYSVVTSDLSPQTIAAIRKATRNSAKWIINTAIVLLAAIAADLFVRKYHLFERVFGGH
;
A
#
# COMPACT_ATOMS: atom_id res chain seq x y z
N MET A 1 11.49 15.75 34.54
CA MET A 1 10.70 14.52 34.72
C MET A 1 9.27 14.87 34.35
N ASN A 2 8.71 14.17 33.34
CA ASN A 2 7.33 14.21 32.86
C ASN A 2 6.75 15.53 32.31
N THR A 3 7.17 15.92 31.10
CA THR A 3 6.36 16.77 30.18
C THR A 3 6.02 16.08 28.86
N LEU A 4 6.49 14.84 28.67
CA LEU A 4 6.26 14.01 27.47
C LEU A 4 4.90 13.27 27.47
N PHE A 5 4.15 13.33 28.57
CA PHE A 5 2.91 12.56 28.76
C PHE A 5 1.64 13.40 28.95
N ASP A 6 1.73 14.73 29.08
CA ASP A 6 0.58 15.60 29.39
C ASP A 6 -0.23 16.07 28.16
N SER A 7 0.21 15.72 26.95
CA SER A 7 -0.62 15.85 25.75
C SER A 7 -0.71 14.48 25.10
N GLY A 8 -1.89 13.89 24.97
CA GLY A 8 -2.07 12.57 24.31
C GLY A 8 -1.72 12.55 22.82
N ALA A 9 -1.29 13.70 22.26
CA ALA A 9 -1.06 13.92 20.83
C ALA A 9 0.18 13.21 20.22
N PRO A 10 1.35 13.06 20.89
CA PRO A 10 2.45 12.30 20.31
C PRO A 10 2.21 10.79 20.36
N LEU A 11 1.35 10.26 21.25
CA LEU A 11 1.27 8.82 21.51
C LEU A 11 0.72 7.97 20.35
N LEU A 12 -0.06 8.54 19.43
CA LEU A 12 -0.78 7.75 18.43
C LEU A 12 0.02 7.34 17.19
N PRO A 13 0.88 8.18 16.60
CA PRO A 13 1.87 7.69 15.64
C PRO A 13 2.73 6.58 16.23
N TRP A 14 3.11 6.70 17.51
CA TRP A 14 3.83 5.65 18.24
C TRP A 14 3.00 4.40 18.45
N ALA A 15 1.72 4.50 18.82
CA ALA A 15 0.83 3.34 18.95
C ALA A 15 0.67 2.60 17.61
N ASN A 16 0.53 3.35 16.52
CA ASN A 16 0.46 2.81 15.18
C ASN A 16 1.77 2.12 14.75
N LEU A 17 2.92 2.68 15.14
CA LEU A 17 4.24 2.05 14.98
C LEU A 17 4.31 0.74 15.77
N VAL A 18 3.99 0.76 17.06
CA VAL A 18 4.01 -0.40 17.96
C VAL A 18 3.13 -1.53 17.43
N VAL A 19 1.91 -1.24 16.98
CA VAL A 19 1.03 -2.26 16.40
C VAL A 19 1.60 -2.82 15.09
N SER A 20 2.18 -1.97 14.24
CA SER A 20 2.80 -2.45 12.99
C SER A 20 4.00 -3.36 13.26
N VAL A 21 4.87 -2.99 14.21
CA VAL A 21 5.98 -3.81 14.68
C VAL A 21 5.47 -5.10 15.32
N GLY A 22 4.46 -5.01 16.18
CA GLY A 22 3.84 -6.16 16.83
C GLY A 22 3.27 -7.17 15.82
N MET A 23 2.63 -6.69 14.75
CA MET A 23 2.13 -7.55 13.67
C MET A 23 3.25 -8.17 12.84
N ALA A 24 4.36 -7.45 12.61
CA ALA A 24 5.53 -8.05 11.97
C ALA A 24 6.14 -9.14 12.87
N LEU A 25 6.34 -8.87 14.17
CA LEU A 25 6.85 -9.85 15.13
C LEU A 25 5.93 -11.07 15.26
N LEU A 26 4.62 -10.86 15.29
CA LEU A 26 3.63 -11.93 15.25
C LEU A 26 3.80 -12.78 13.99
N GLY A 27 3.91 -12.16 12.81
CA GLY A 27 4.19 -12.88 11.56
C GLY A 27 5.47 -13.70 11.65
N LEU A 28 6.57 -13.11 12.12
CA LEU A 28 7.84 -13.82 12.28
C LEU A 28 7.72 -15.03 13.24
N PHE A 29 7.01 -14.85 14.36
CA PHE A 29 6.73 -15.92 15.31
C PHE A 29 5.89 -17.03 14.66
N LEU A 30 4.82 -16.67 13.95
CA LEU A 30 3.94 -17.62 13.26
C LEU A 30 4.71 -18.39 12.19
N TYR A 31 5.60 -17.74 11.42
CA TYR A 31 6.43 -18.39 10.42
C TYR A 31 7.44 -19.37 11.02
N THR A 32 8.11 -18.98 12.11
CA THR A 32 9.26 -19.73 12.66
C THR A 32 8.87 -20.78 13.70
N LYS A 33 7.80 -20.57 14.48
CA LYS A 33 7.44 -21.42 15.62
C LYS A 33 6.14 -22.21 15.45
N ARG A 34 5.15 -21.66 14.74
CA ARG A 34 3.84 -22.32 14.55
C ARG A 34 3.60 -22.82 13.12
N ARG A 35 4.39 -22.32 12.17
CA ARG A 35 4.38 -22.53 10.71
C ARG A 35 3.07 -23.15 10.18
N PRO A 36 2.22 -22.37 9.49
CA PRO A 36 0.99 -22.91 8.92
C PRO A 36 1.23 -24.16 8.07
N PRO A 37 0.44 -25.24 8.24
CA PRO A 37 0.62 -26.49 7.47
C PRO A 37 0.62 -26.28 5.95
N LEU A 38 -0.10 -25.24 5.50
CA LEU A 38 -0.27 -24.89 4.10
C LEU A 38 0.99 -24.37 3.44
N PHE A 39 1.99 -23.95 4.20
CA PHE A 39 3.26 -23.48 3.65
C PHE A 39 4.06 -24.64 3.08
N ASP A 40 3.86 -25.84 3.61
CA ASP A 40 4.53 -27.06 3.17
C ASP A 40 3.82 -27.65 1.95
N SER A 41 2.49 -27.51 1.87
CA SER A 41 1.71 -27.98 0.73
C SER A 41 1.75 -27.03 -0.48
N HIS A 42 1.93 -25.73 -0.24
CA HIS A 42 1.73 -24.71 -1.27
C HIS A 42 2.77 -23.57 -1.19
N ARG A 43 3.72 -23.58 -2.13
CA ARG A 43 4.79 -22.57 -2.18
C ARG A 43 4.28 -21.13 -2.38
N PHE A 44 3.18 -20.94 -3.11
CA PHE A 44 2.58 -19.60 -3.28
C PHE A 44 2.08 -19.01 -1.96
N MET A 45 1.68 -19.85 -0.98
CA MET A 45 1.24 -19.37 0.35
C MET A 45 2.39 -18.73 1.09
N THR A 46 3.57 -19.34 1.00
CA THR A 46 4.80 -18.80 1.59
C THR A 46 5.11 -17.43 0.99
N TRP A 47 5.01 -17.28 -0.33
CA TRP A 47 5.25 -15.98 -0.98
C TRP A 47 4.22 -14.92 -0.61
N ALA A 48 2.93 -15.27 -0.63
CA ALA A 48 1.87 -14.37 -0.18
C ALA A 48 2.13 -13.93 1.27
N PHE A 49 2.46 -14.87 2.16
CA PHE A 49 2.82 -14.56 3.53
C PHE A 49 3.98 -13.56 3.62
N TRP A 50 5.05 -13.75 2.84
CA TRP A 50 6.19 -12.82 2.84
C TRP A 50 5.82 -11.41 2.36
N PHE A 51 4.92 -11.29 1.37
CA PHE A 51 4.40 -10.00 0.96
C PHE A 51 3.56 -9.33 2.07
N LEU A 52 2.68 -10.09 2.73
CA LEU A 52 1.90 -9.60 3.87
C LEU A 52 2.79 -9.21 5.05
N PHE A 53 3.81 -10.01 5.35
CA PHE A 53 4.79 -9.71 6.38
C PHE A 53 5.57 -8.42 6.05
N SER A 54 6.01 -8.27 4.79
CA SER A 54 6.70 -7.07 4.33
C SER A 54 5.82 -5.82 4.44
N ARG A 55 4.51 -5.93 4.18
CA ARG A 55 3.54 -4.84 4.43
C ARG A 55 3.63 -4.32 5.86
N TRP A 56 3.70 -5.19 6.88
CA TRP A 56 3.77 -4.76 8.28
C TRP A 56 5.08 -4.04 8.61
N ILE A 57 6.20 -4.51 8.05
CA ILE A 57 7.49 -3.81 8.17
C ILE A 57 7.40 -2.42 7.53
N LEU A 58 6.82 -2.32 6.34
CA LEU A 58 6.70 -1.05 5.62
C LEU A 58 5.74 -0.09 6.32
N LEU A 59 4.63 -0.59 6.89
CA LEU A 59 3.77 0.22 7.75
C LEU A 59 4.53 0.72 8.98
N ALA A 60 5.38 -0.09 9.62
CA ALA A 60 6.25 0.41 10.69
C ALA A 60 7.19 1.51 10.17
N ALA A 61 7.81 1.32 9.01
CA ALA A 61 8.66 2.33 8.38
C ALA A 61 7.90 3.63 8.05
N VAL A 62 6.65 3.56 7.61
CA VAL A 62 5.77 4.73 7.41
C VAL A 62 5.68 5.55 8.69
N TYR A 63 5.40 4.92 9.84
CA TYR A 63 5.30 5.66 11.11
C TYR A 63 6.66 6.13 11.63
N VAL A 64 7.76 5.42 11.37
CA VAL A 64 9.11 5.94 11.61
C VAL A 64 9.35 7.22 10.80
N VAL A 65 8.96 7.25 9.52
CA VAL A 65 9.07 8.44 8.68
C VAL A 65 8.19 9.57 9.22
N VAL A 66 6.94 9.30 9.61
CA VAL A 66 6.05 10.30 10.20
C VAL A 66 6.63 10.90 11.49
N ILE A 67 7.21 10.06 12.36
CA ILE A 67 7.72 10.49 13.68
C ILE A 67 9.05 11.26 13.56
N PHE A 68 9.99 10.76 12.76
CA PHE A 68 11.38 11.25 12.75
C PHE A 68 11.73 12.07 11.51
N PHE A 69 11.01 11.88 10.42
CA PHE A 69 11.31 12.46 9.10
C PHE A 69 10.10 13.17 8.51
N GLY A 70 9.19 13.66 9.36
CA GLY A 70 7.90 14.20 8.95
C GLY A 70 8.04 15.24 7.83
N GLU A 71 9.08 16.06 7.85
CA GLU A 71 9.36 17.10 6.84
C GLU A 71 9.65 16.59 5.43
N HIS A 72 9.76 15.27 5.23
CA HIS A 72 10.07 14.64 3.94
C HIS A 72 8.87 13.85 3.37
N PRO A 73 7.82 14.53 2.86
CA PRO A 73 6.63 13.84 2.35
C PRO A 73 6.94 12.95 1.15
N ALA A 74 7.94 13.26 0.33
CA ALA A 74 8.36 12.37 -0.77
C ALA A 74 8.86 11.00 -0.28
N VAL A 75 9.56 10.96 0.87
CA VAL A 75 10.02 9.70 1.48
C VAL A 75 8.82 8.93 2.03
N LEU A 76 7.90 9.61 2.70
CA LEU A 76 6.66 9.01 3.20
C LEU A 76 5.85 8.35 2.05
N MET A 77 5.69 9.07 0.93
CA MET A 77 5.01 8.55 -0.25
C MET A 77 5.73 7.34 -0.85
N ALA A 78 7.06 7.38 -0.99
CA ALA A 78 7.83 6.25 -1.50
C ALA A 78 7.66 4.97 -0.68
N VAL A 79 7.56 5.10 0.65
CA VAL A 79 7.33 3.95 1.55
C VAL A 79 5.88 3.47 1.47
N LEU A 80 4.89 4.37 1.39
CA LEU A 80 3.48 4.02 1.17
C LEU A 80 3.24 3.31 -0.17
N ASP A 81 3.90 3.78 -1.22
CA ASP A 81 3.86 3.15 -2.55
C ASP A 81 4.46 1.74 -2.49
N LEU A 82 5.60 1.57 -1.81
CA LEU A 82 6.21 0.25 -1.65
C LEU A 82 5.29 -0.70 -0.87
N GLN A 83 4.62 -0.20 0.18
CA GLN A 83 3.63 -0.96 0.94
C GLN A 83 2.47 -1.42 0.05
N SER A 84 1.94 -0.54 -0.80
CA SER A 84 0.86 -0.86 -1.74
C SER A 84 1.32 -1.85 -2.81
N VAL A 85 2.56 -1.73 -3.28
CA VAL A 85 3.18 -2.70 -4.21
C VAL A 85 3.34 -4.07 -3.56
N CYS A 86 3.65 -4.14 -2.26
CA CYS A 86 3.65 -5.41 -1.51
C CYS A 86 2.25 -6.02 -1.42
N ASP A 87 1.20 -5.23 -1.19
CA ASP A 87 -0.19 -5.73 -1.21
C ASP A 87 -0.59 -6.29 -2.57
N LEU A 88 -0.17 -5.63 -3.65
CA LEU A 88 -0.38 -6.13 -5.01
C LEU A 88 0.38 -7.44 -5.25
N GLY A 89 1.62 -7.53 -4.75
CA GLY A 89 2.42 -8.75 -4.78
C GLY A 89 1.76 -9.89 -4.01
N PHE A 90 1.21 -9.61 -2.83
CA PHE A 90 0.38 -10.54 -2.06
C PHE A 90 -0.78 -11.04 -2.92
N ALA A 91 -1.62 -10.14 -3.41
CA ALA A 91 -2.83 -10.49 -4.16
C ALA A 91 -2.50 -11.30 -5.42
N TRP A 92 -1.47 -10.90 -6.13
CA TRP A 92 -0.98 -11.61 -7.31
C TRP A 92 -0.57 -13.05 -6.98
N SER A 93 0.27 -13.23 -5.95
CA SER A 93 0.73 -14.54 -5.49
C SER A 93 -0.44 -15.42 -5.07
N PHE A 94 -1.35 -14.81 -4.32
CA PHE A 94 -2.44 -15.50 -3.65
C PHE A 94 -3.58 -15.88 -4.59
N ILE A 95 -3.90 -15.04 -5.58
CA ILE A 95 -4.95 -15.32 -6.57
C ILE A 95 -4.47 -16.31 -7.62
N GLN A 96 -3.23 -16.15 -8.13
CA GLN A 96 -2.74 -17.05 -9.20
C GLN A 96 -2.61 -18.49 -8.72
N GLY A 97 -2.19 -18.70 -7.47
CA GLY A 97 -2.06 -20.02 -6.89
C GLY A 97 -0.99 -20.91 -7.54
N ASP A 98 -0.22 -20.38 -8.49
CA ASP A 98 0.92 -21.03 -9.13
C ASP A 98 2.23 -20.69 -8.38
N GLU A 99 3.29 -21.47 -8.59
CA GLU A 99 4.61 -21.11 -8.07
C GLU A 99 5.03 -19.72 -8.59
N LEU A 100 5.25 -18.80 -7.66
CA LEU A 100 5.62 -17.42 -7.99
C LEU A 100 6.93 -17.41 -8.76
N ASN A 101 6.88 -17.06 -10.05
CA ASN A 101 8.09 -16.88 -10.84
C ASN A 101 8.70 -15.51 -10.49
N PRO A 102 9.87 -15.46 -9.83
CA PRO A 102 10.43 -14.21 -9.34
C PRO A 102 10.64 -13.17 -10.44
N ARG A 103 11.06 -13.61 -11.64
CA ARG A 103 11.28 -12.70 -12.78
C ARG A 103 9.99 -12.11 -13.34
N ARG A 104 8.86 -12.83 -13.25
CA ARG A 104 7.55 -12.35 -13.74
C ARG A 104 6.80 -11.51 -12.71
N THR A 105 7.14 -11.61 -11.43
CA THR A 105 6.45 -10.86 -10.37
C THR A 105 7.28 -9.71 -9.83
N TRP A 106 8.53 -9.92 -9.43
CA TRP A 106 9.35 -8.84 -8.85
C TRP A 106 9.66 -7.74 -9.86
N LYS A 107 9.93 -8.10 -11.12
CA LYS A 107 10.28 -7.10 -12.14
C LYS A 107 9.13 -6.12 -12.39
N PRO A 108 7.87 -6.54 -12.66
CA PRO A 108 6.75 -5.59 -12.77
C PRO A 108 6.49 -4.77 -11.50
N LEU A 109 6.59 -5.39 -10.31
CA LEU A 109 6.39 -4.68 -9.05
C LEU A 109 7.47 -3.61 -8.80
N ALA A 110 8.73 -3.94 -9.07
CA ALA A 110 9.85 -3.01 -8.97
C ALA A 110 9.76 -1.88 -10.01
N ILE A 111 9.32 -2.19 -11.23
CA ILE A 111 9.05 -1.16 -12.25
C ILE A 111 7.93 -0.24 -11.79
N LEU A 112 6.81 -0.79 -11.30
CA LEU A 112 5.69 0.01 -10.79
C LEU A 112 6.13 0.94 -9.66
N TRP A 113 6.85 0.41 -8.66
CA TRP A 113 7.38 1.22 -7.57
C TRP A 113 8.37 2.28 -8.08
N GLY A 114 9.27 1.94 -9.00
CA GLY A 114 10.19 2.87 -9.62
C GLY A 114 9.49 4.01 -10.37
N VAL A 115 8.39 3.72 -11.08
CA VAL A 115 7.58 4.74 -11.76
C VAL A 115 6.93 5.69 -10.76
N LEU A 116 6.37 5.17 -9.65
CA LEU A 116 5.76 6.00 -8.61
C LEU A 116 6.80 6.84 -7.86
N LEU A 117 7.98 6.26 -7.59
CA LEU A 117 9.09 6.99 -7.02
C LEU A 117 9.51 8.15 -7.94
N LEU A 118 9.68 7.88 -9.24
CA LEU A 118 10.00 8.91 -10.23
C LEU A 118 8.88 9.95 -10.35
N TRP A 119 7.62 9.54 -10.33
CA TRP A 119 6.46 10.46 -10.29
C TRP A 119 6.58 11.44 -9.11
N ASN A 120 6.80 10.89 -7.91
CA ASN A 120 6.92 11.67 -6.69
C ASN A 120 8.13 12.62 -6.69
N LEU A 121 9.24 12.23 -7.34
CA LEU A 121 10.45 13.05 -7.50
C LEU A 121 10.31 14.13 -8.59
N VAL A 122 9.70 13.80 -9.74
CA VAL A 122 9.58 14.70 -10.90
C VAL A 122 8.63 15.85 -10.62
N PHE A 123 7.46 15.56 -10.06
CA PHE A 123 6.46 16.59 -9.82
C PHE A 123 6.88 17.57 -8.72
N ARG A 124 7.95 17.25 -7.97
CA ARG A 124 8.47 17.91 -6.76
C ARG A 124 7.36 18.11 -5.72
N VAL A 125 7.70 17.98 -4.45
CA VAL A 125 6.74 18.31 -3.39
C VAL A 125 6.35 19.78 -3.55
N PRO A 126 5.08 20.12 -3.83
CA PRO A 126 4.65 21.50 -3.89
C PRO A 126 4.90 22.18 -2.52
N GLY A 127 5.13 23.49 -2.49
CA GLY A 127 5.38 24.23 -1.25
C GLY A 127 4.31 24.02 -0.17
N HIS A 128 4.53 24.53 1.05
CA HIS A 128 3.52 24.47 2.12
C HIS A 128 2.15 24.94 1.63
N VAL A 129 1.08 24.31 2.11
CA VAL A 129 -0.29 24.72 1.74
C VAL A 129 -0.57 26.07 2.36
N ALA A 130 -0.45 27.11 1.53
CA ALA A 130 -0.74 28.49 1.90
C ALA A 130 -2.09 28.95 1.31
N ASP A 131 -2.58 28.25 0.29
CA ASP A 131 -3.77 28.62 -0.47
C ASP A 131 -4.43 27.40 -1.15
N ALA A 132 -5.59 27.61 -1.77
CA ALA A 132 -6.30 26.56 -2.50
C ALA A 132 -5.49 26.01 -3.68
N SER A 133 -4.65 26.82 -4.32
CA SER A 133 -3.86 26.39 -5.48
C SER A 133 -2.76 25.40 -5.11
N THR A 134 -2.05 25.65 -4.00
CA THR A 134 -1.04 24.75 -3.43
C THR A 134 -1.67 23.46 -2.89
N PHE A 135 -2.87 23.53 -2.30
CA PHE A 135 -3.63 22.34 -1.92
C PHE A 135 -3.95 21.45 -3.12
N VAL A 136 -4.51 22.02 -4.20
CA VAL A 136 -4.84 21.28 -5.43
C VAL A 136 -3.58 20.69 -6.07
N ALA A 137 -2.47 21.42 -6.08
CA ALA A 137 -1.19 20.93 -6.58
C ALA A 137 -0.69 19.72 -5.76
N ARG A 138 -0.77 19.77 -4.44
CA ARG A 138 -0.42 18.63 -3.56
C ARG A 138 -1.35 17.45 -3.74
N ALA A 139 -2.65 17.66 -3.86
CA ALA A 139 -3.63 16.60 -4.10
C ALA A 139 -3.38 15.88 -5.44
N LYS A 140 -3.05 16.64 -6.49
CA LYS A 140 -2.62 16.05 -7.77
C LYS A 140 -1.34 15.24 -7.64
N TRP A 141 -0.35 15.75 -6.91
CA TRP A 141 0.91 15.06 -6.65
C TRP A 141 0.69 13.70 -5.94
N THR A 142 -0.15 13.64 -4.90
CA THR A 142 -0.43 12.40 -4.14
C THR A 142 -1.39 11.42 -4.83
N SER A 143 -2.19 11.90 -5.79
CA SER A 143 -3.33 11.16 -6.34
C SER A 143 -3.01 9.77 -6.88
N ALA A 144 -1.88 9.60 -7.59
CA ALA A 144 -1.50 8.32 -8.17
C ALA A 144 -1.20 7.27 -7.09
N SER A 145 -0.45 7.67 -6.07
CA SER A 145 -0.12 6.83 -4.91
C SER A 145 -1.35 6.52 -4.06
N GLU A 146 -2.21 7.51 -3.81
CA GLU A 146 -3.46 7.30 -3.07
C GLU A 146 -4.38 6.33 -3.82
N ALA A 147 -4.57 6.51 -5.13
CA ALA A 147 -5.38 5.62 -5.96
C ALA A 147 -4.86 4.18 -5.93
N LEU A 148 -3.53 3.99 -6.00
CA LEU A 148 -2.93 2.66 -5.88
C LEU A 148 -3.21 2.03 -4.51
N SER A 149 -2.99 2.78 -3.43
CA SER A 149 -3.23 2.30 -2.07
C SER A 149 -4.71 1.95 -1.83
N VAL A 150 -5.62 2.79 -2.32
CA VAL A 150 -7.08 2.57 -2.23
C VAL A 150 -7.52 1.33 -3.00
N PHE A 151 -6.83 1.00 -4.08
CA PHE A 151 -7.07 -0.22 -4.84
C PHE A 151 -6.46 -1.46 -4.17
N CYS A 152 -5.22 -1.36 -3.68
CA CYS A 152 -4.43 -2.48 -3.21
C CYS A 152 -4.92 -3.08 -1.88
N VAL A 153 -5.38 -2.26 -0.94
CA VAL A 153 -5.84 -2.76 0.37
C VAL A 153 -7.11 -3.61 0.24
N PRO A 154 -8.18 -3.17 -0.46
CA PRO A 154 -9.35 -4.02 -0.70
C PRO A 154 -9.02 -5.25 -1.54
N LEU A 155 -8.09 -5.15 -2.49
CA LEU A 155 -7.65 -6.27 -3.31
C LEU A 155 -7.05 -7.41 -2.46
N LEU A 156 -6.36 -7.08 -1.37
CA LEU A 156 -5.89 -8.07 -0.39
C LEU A 156 -7.06 -8.86 0.18
N GLY A 157 -8.08 -8.19 0.74
CA GLY A 157 -9.27 -8.85 1.29
C GLY A 157 -10.06 -9.62 0.23
N PHE A 158 -10.17 -9.07 -0.98
CA PHE A 158 -10.80 -9.75 -2.11
C PHE A 158 -10.07 -11.02 -2.52
N SER A 159 -8.74 -11.05 -2.41
CA SER A 159 -7.93 -12.24 -2.70
C SER A 159 -8.28 -13.39 -1.75
N PHE A 160 -8.51 -13.10 -0.46
CA PHE A 160 -9.02 -14.07 0.51
C PHE A 160 -10.43 -14.53 0.12
N LEU A 161 -11.34 -13.61 -0.20
CA LEU A 161 -12.70 -13.94 -0.61
C LEU A 161 -12.74 -14.88 -1.83
N LEU A 162 -11.95 -14.57 -2.85
CA LEU A 162 -11.85 -15.40 -4.06
C LEU A 162 -11.36 -16.81 -3.78
N ARG A 163 -10.38 -16.95 -2.87
CA ARG A 163 -9.73 -18.21 -2.57
C ARG A 163 -10.54 -19.09 -1.64
N TYR A 164 -11.06 -18.48 -0.57
CA TYR A 164 -11.71 -19.20 0.51
C TYR A 164 -13.20 -19.36 0.30
N ARG A 165 -13.87 -18.39 -0.35
CA ARG A 165 -15.31 -18.40 -0.63
C ARG A 165 -16.18 -18.65 0.62
N ILE A 166 -15.71 -18.19 1.79
CA ILE A 166 -16.45 -18.26 3.06
C ILE A 166 -16.84 -16.86 3.54
N VAL A 167 -17.84 -16.81 4.42
CA VAL A 167 -18.43 -15.56 4.93
C VAL A 167 -17.39 -14.72 5.67
N GLU A 168 -16.49 -15.35 6.41
CA GLU A 168 -15.41 -14.68 7.14
C GLU A 168 -14.50 -13.89 6.19
N ALA A 169 -14.25 -14.43 4.98
CA ALA A 169 -13.43 -13.76 3.98
C ALA A 169 -14.15 -12.56 3.34
N LEU A 170 -15.49 -12.59 3.29
CA LEU A 170 -16.30 -11.43 2.92
C LEU A 170 -16.19 -10.32 3.98
N VAL A 171 -16.23 -10.69 5.27
CA VAL A 171 -16.02 -9.74 6.37
C VAL A 171 -14.64 -9.09 6.26
N LEU A 172 -13.59 -9.85 5.96
CA LEU A 172 -12.25 -9.30 5.73
C LEU A 172 -12.21 -8.33 4.54
N PHE A 173 -12.90 -8.64 3.44
CA PHE A 173 -12.99 -7.74 2.29
C PHE A 173 -13.67 -6.41 2.65
N ILE A 174 -14.81 -6.46 3.34
CA ILE A 174 -15.53 -5.26 3.80
C ILE A 174 -14.65 -4.45 4.76
N LEU A 175 -13.98 -5.10 5.71
CA LEU A 175 -13.07 -4.42 6.62
C LEU A 175 -11.88 -3.78 5.90
N SER A 176 -11.39 -4.39 4.82
CA SER A 176 -10.33 -3.81 3.99
C SER A 176 -10.79 -2.54 3.27
N LEU A 177 -12.06 -2.49 2.81
CA LEU A 177 -12.66 -1.28 2.26
C LEU A 177 -12.79 -0.18 3.31
N VAL A 178 -13.30 -0.50 4.51
CA VAL A 178 -13.41 0.47 5.62
C VAL A 178 -12.04 0.97 6.04
N TYR A 179 -11.05 0.08 6.18
CA TYR A 179 -9.70 0.44 6.55
C TYR A 179 -9.04 1.38 5.53
N THR A 180 -9.37 1.24 4.24
CA THR A 180 -8.88 2.15 3.20
C THR A 180 -9.32 3.59 3.45
N VAL A 181 -10.60 3.79 3.81
CA VAL A 181 -11.13 5.11 4.17
C VAL A 181 -10.42 5.66 5.41
N LEU A 182 -10.14 4.81 6.40
CA LEU A 182 -9.40 5.19 7.61
C LEU A 182 -7.93 5.54 7.33
N GLN A 183 -7.34 5.03 6.23
CA GLN A 183 -5.95 5.27 5.83
C GLN A 183 -5.78 6.56 5.02
N GLN A 184 -6.82 7.06 4.35
CA GLN A 184 -6.77 8.32 3.57
C GLN A 184 -6.19 9.51 4.34
N PRO A 185 -6.48 9.72 5.64
CA PRO A 185 -5.84 10.76 6.42
C PRO A 185 -4.31 10.76 6.44
N ILE A 186 -3.65 9.61 6.21
CA ILE A 186 -2.17 9.56 6.07
C ILE A 186 -1.75 10.30 4.79
N TYR A 187 -2.49 10.18 3.70
CA TYR A 187 -2.25 10.98 2.50
C TYR A 187 -2.58 12.44 2.74
N ILE A 188 -3.66 12.75 3.46
CA ILE A 188 -3.99 14.12 3.88
C ILE A 188 -2.86 14.75 4.72
N SER A 189 -2.11 13.95 5.50
CA SER A 189 -0.93 14.44 6.23
C SER A 189 0.17 14.97 5.31
N THR A 190 0.33 14.37 4.12
CA THR A 190 1.25 14.86 3.10
C THR A 190 0.71 16.12 2.40
N LEU A 191 -0.62 16.33 2.44
CA LEU A 191 -1.27 17.55 1.95
C LEU A 191 -1.09 18.70 2.94
N ILE A 192 -1.45 18.55 4.22
CA ILE A 192 -1.67 19.66 5.16
C ILE A 192 -0.42 20.01 6.01
N HIS A 193 0.74 19.46 5.69
CA HIS A 193 1.97 19.52 6.49
C HIS A 193 1.97 18.50 7.64
N SER A 194 3.01 17.69 7.69
CA SER A 194 3.29 16.62 8.65
C SER A 194 3.61 17.14 10.04
N GLY A 195 4.11 18.37 10.15
CA GLY A 195 4.31 19.06 11.42
C GLY A 195 3.05 19.08 12.28
N THR A 196 1.87 19.16 11.67
CA THR A 196 0.55 19.19 12.33
C THR A 196 0.12 17.83 12.91
N ILE A 197 0.72 16.71 12.46
CA ILE A 197 0.51 15.39 13.08
C ILE A 197 1.34 15.24 14.36
N THR A 198 2.55 15.79 14.36
CA THR A 198 3.50 15.72 15.48
C THR A 198 3.31 16.85 16.50
N GLN A 199 2.89 18.03 16.05
CA GLN A 199 2.62 19.19 16.89
C GLN A 199 1.15 19.19 17.29
N GLY A 200 0.89 18.58 18.44
CA GLY A 200 -0.23 18.83 19.34
C GLY A 200 -1.43 19.59 18.78
N VAL A 201 -2.20 18.96 17.90
CA VAL A 201 -3.63 19.29 17.85
C VAL A 201 -4.20 18.70 19.15
N THR A 202 -4.65 19.56 20.05
CA THR A 202 -5.28 19.21 21.34
C THR A 202 -6.47 18.27 21.19
N GLU A 203 -6.99 18.16 19.96
CA GLU A 203 -7.90 17.11 19.53
C GLU A 203 -7.09 16.01 18.84
N VAL A 204 -6.78 14.97 19.61
CA VAL A 204 -6.33 13.68 19.09
C VAL A 204 -7.24 13.27 17.93
N PRO A 205 -6.73 13.09 16.70
CA PRO A 205 -7.60 12.73 15.60
C PRO A 205 -8.11 11.30 15.80
N ALA A 206 -9.42 11.13 16.01
CA ALA A 206 -10.07 9.83 16.20
C ALA A 206 -9.70 8.79 15.12
N TYR A 207 -9.33 9.25 13.91
CA TYR A 207 -8.87 8.40 12.83
C TYR A 207 -7.57 7.64 13.14
N LEU A 208 -6.62 8.23 13.89
CA LEU A 208 -5.34 7.56 14.20
C LEU A 208 -5.55 6.39 15.16
N PHE A 209 -6.50 6.51 16.10
CA PHE A 209 -6.91 5.42 16.96
C PHE A 209 -7.66 4.35 16.17
N ALA A 210 -8.58 4.76 15.29
CA ALA A 210 -9.28 3.84 14.39
C ALA A 210 -8.30 3.07 13.48
N LEU A 211 -7.18 3.68 13.07
CA LEU A 211 -6.11 3.01 12.34
C LEU A 211 -5.36 1.96 13.17
N VAL A 212 -5.08 2.23 14.45
CA VAL A 212 -4.51 1.23 15.37
C VAL A 212 -5.43 0.01 15.45
N PHE A 213 -6.71 0.24 15.75
CA PHE A 213 -7.69 -0.82 15.85
C PHE A 213 -7.87 -1.57 14.52
N GLY A 214 -7.97 -0.83 13.42
CA GLY A 214 -8.08 -1.37 12.07
C GLY A 214 -6.91 -2.30 11.71
N LYS A 215 -5.68 -1.94 12.08
CA LYS A 215 -4.50 -2.81 11.90
C LYS A 215 -4.57 -4.07 12.75
N LEU A 216 -5.03 -3.96 14.00
CA LEU A 216 -5.20 -5.11 14.88
C LEU A 216 -6.19 -6.11 14.29
N VAL A 217 -7.36 -5.64 13.86
CA VAL A 217 -8.40 -6.47 13.25
C VAL A 217 -7.93 -7.05 11.91
N LEU A 218 -7.45 -6.21 11.00
CA LEU A 218 -7.00 -6.64 9.68
C LEU A 218 -5.83 -7.62 9.77
N GLY A 219 -4.84 -7.33 10.61
CA GLY A 219 -3.69 -8.21 10.86
C GLY A 219 -4.08 -9.52 11.52
N GLY A 220 -4.93 -9.47 12.56
CA GLY A 220 -5.42 -10.66 13.23
C GLY A 220 -6.19 -11.59 12.27
N MET A 221 -7.11 -11.04 11.48
CA MET A 221 -7.88 -11.82 10.51
C MET A 221 -6.99 -12.39 9.40
N THR A 222 -6.14 -11.57 8.78
CA THR A 222 -5.27 -12.02 7.68
C THR A 222 -4.31 -13.13 8.11
N TYR A 223 -3.69 -13.01 9.29
CA TYR A 223 -2.89 -14.11 9.85
C TYR A 223 -3.77 -15.31 10.23
N GLY A 224 -4.96 -15.08 10.80
CA GLY A 224 -5.91 -16.14 11.13
C GLY A 224 -6.28 -17.01 9.93
N PHE A 225 -6.52 -16.42 8.76
CA PHE A 225 -6.82 -17.17 7.54
C PHE A 225 -5.69 -18.10 7.09
N PHE A 226 -4.42 -17.76 7.34
CA PHE A 226 -3.33 -18.68 7.06
C PHE A 226 -3.38 -19.95 7.91
N PHE A 227 -4.05 -19.93 9.06
CA PHE A 227 -4.28 -21.11 9.91
C PHE A 227 -5.66 -21.73 9.73
N ALA A 228 -6.55 -21.10 8.97
CA ALA A 228 -7.87 -21.65 8.67
C ALA A 228 -7.69 -22.93 7.84
N ARG A 229 -8.18 -24.05 8.41
CA ARG A 229 -8.31 -25.30 7.66
C ARG A 229 -9.42 -25.09 6.64
N VAL A 230 -9.05 -25.09 5.37
CA VAL A 230 -10.01 -25.09 4.28
C VAL A 230 -9.80 -26.38 3.51
N ASP A 231 -10.80 -27.25 3.61
CA ASP A 231 -10.75 -28.65 3.17
C ASP A 231 -10.47 -28.78 1.66
N LYS A 232 -10.68 -27.69 0.91
CA LYS A 232 -10.26 -27.54 -0.48
C LYS A 232 -9.60 -26.17 -0.64
N TYR A 233 -8.26 -26.13 -0.63
CA TYR A 233 -7.51 -25.08 -1.34
C TYR A 233 -7.60 -25.34 -2.84
N SER A 234 -8.83 -25.41 -3.34
CA SER A 234 -8.99 -25.53 -4.76
C SER A 234 -8.39 -24.27 -5.39
N VAL A 235 -7.64 -24.43 -6.48
CA VAL A 235 -7.33 -23.28 -7.33
C VAL A 235 -8.69 -22.61 -7.56
N VAL A 236 -8.79 -21.28 -7.48
CA VAL A 236 -10.05 -20.50 -7.69
C VAL A 236 -10.82 -20.97 -8.93
N THR A 237 -10.12 -21.67 -9.82
CA THR A 237 -10.50 -22.26 -11.09
C THR A 237 -11.03 -23.71 -11.07
N SER A 238 -10.99 -24.48 -9.97
CA SER A 238 -11.35 -25.92 -10.01
C SER A 238 -12.80 -26.18 -10.39
N ASP A 239 -13.69 -25.28 -9.98
CA ASP A 239 -15.13 -25.37 -10.22
C ASP A 239 -15.57 -24.42 -11.34
N LEU A 240 -14.62 -23.69 -11.93
CA LEU A 240 -14.87 -22.74 -13.01
C LEU A 240 -14.65 -23.46 -14.34
N SER A 241 -15.52 -23.20 -15.32
CA SER A 241 -15.34 -23.75 -16.66
C SER A 241 -13.97 -23.34 -17.23
N PRO A 242 -13.31 -24.19 -18.04
CA PRO A 242 -12.01 -23.85 -18.66
C PRO A 242 -11.99 -22.51 -19.39
N GLN A 243 -13.13 -22.07 -19.92
CA GLN A 243 -13.33 -20.76 -20.54
C GLN A 243 -13.26 -19.62 -19.52
N THR A 244 -13.90 -19.76 -18.36
CA THR A 244 -13.82 -18.78 -17.27
C THR A 244 -12.42 -18.71 -16.69
N ILE A 245 -11.72 -19.84 -16.58
CA ILE A 245 -10.30 -19.89 -16.18
C ILE A 245 -9.43 -19.10 -17.17
N ALA A 246 -9.61 -19.36 -18.46
CA ALA A 246 -8.89 -18.66 -19.51
C ALA A 246 -9.23 -17.17 -19.54
N ALA A 247 -10.50 -16.80 -19.30
CA ALA A 247 -10.95 -15.42 -19.21
C ALA A 247 -10.38 -14.69 -18.00
N ILE A 248 -10.34 -15.32 -16.81
CA ILE A 248 -9.71 -14.76 -15.61
C ILE A 248 -8.20 -14.64 -15.83
N ARG A 249 -7.52 -15.68 -16.30
CA ARG A 249 -6.07 -15.61 -16.61
C ARG A 249 -5.77 -14.54 -17.66
N LYS A 250 -6.60 -14.41 -18.69
CA LYS A 250 -6.49 -13.37 -19.72
C LYS A 250 -6.77 -12.00 -19.13
N ALA A 251 -7.79 -11.86 -18.28
CA ALA A 251 -8.13 -10.64 -17.57
C ALA A 251 -6.97 -10.24 -16.65
N THR A 252 -6.47 -11.10 -15.76
CA THR A 252 -5.32 -10.83 -14.88
C THR A 252 -4.05 -10.50 -15.68
N ARG A 253 -3.77 -11.21 -16.78
CA ARG A 253 -2.64 -10.88 -17.66
C ARG A 253 -2.85 -9.54 -18.36
N ASN A 254 -4.08 -9.21 -18.72
CA ASN A 254 -4.44 -7.92 -19.27
C ASN A 254 -4.43 -6.83 -18.20
N SER A 255 -4.77 -7.10 -16.95
CA SER A 255 -4.65 -6.20 -15.80
C SER A 255 -3.19 -5.91 -15.53
N ALA A 256 -2.31 -6.90 -15.63
CA ALA A 256 -0.87 -6.72 -15.57
C ALA A 256 -0.35 -5.85 -16.72
N LYS A 257 -0.83 -6.10 -17.95
CA LYS A 257 -0.55 -5.23 -19.10
C LYS A 257 -1.14 -3.84 -18.89
N TRP A 258 -2.29 -3.69 -18.25
CA TRP A 258 -2.89 -2.41 -17.92
C TRP A 258 -2.06 -1.69 -16.88
N ILE A 259 -1.63 -2.34 -15.80
CA ILE A 259 -0.70 -1.76 -14.81
C ILE A 259 0.60 -1.33 -15.49
N ILE A 260 1.16 -2.16 -16.38
CA ILE A 260 2.36 -1.83 -17.17
C ILE A 260 2.07 -0.68 -18.14
N ASN A 261 0.93 -0.67 -18.82
CA ASN A 261 0.54 0.37 -19.78
C ASN A 261 0.22 1.68 -19.08
N THR A 262 -0.44 1.65 -17.93
CA THR A 262 -0.70 2.79 -17.05
C THR A 262 0.63 3.33 -16.52
N ALA A 263 1.56 2.45 -16.12
CA ALA A 263 2.92 2.86 -15.76
C ALA A 263 3.68 3.47 -16.96
N ILE A 264 3.52 2.93 -18.17
CA ILE A 264 4.10 3.49 -19.42
C ILE A 264 3.46 4.83 -19.78
N VAL A 265 2.14 4.98 -19.64
CA VAL A 265 1.42 6.24 -19.90
C VAL A 265 1.81 7.27 -18.85
N LEU A 266 1.95 6.90 -17.59
CA LEU A 266 2.51 7.74 -16.53
C LEU A 266 3.93 8.17 -16.87
N LEU A 267 4.80 7.24 -17.30
CA LEU A 267 6.17 7.55 -17.75
C LEU A 267 6.20 8.46 -18.98
N ALA A 268 5.31 8.27 -19.95
CA ALA A 268 5.19 9.10 -21.14
C ALA A 268 4.68 10.51 -20.80
N ALA A 269 3.71 10.61 -19.89
CA ALA A 269 3.21 11.88 -19.36
C ALA A 269 4.30 12.62 -18.57
N ILE A 270 5.07 11.90 -17.74
CA ILE A 270 6.25 12.42 -17.03
C ILE A 270 7.28 12.95 -18.03
N ALA A 271 7.61 12.19 -19.07
CA ALA A 271 8.58 12.59 -20.09
C ALA A 271 8.10 13.81 -20.89
N ALA A 272 6.81 13.86 -21.23
CA ALA A 272 6.19 14.99 -21.93
C ALA A 272 6.19 16.27 -21.06
N ASP A 273 5.83 16.19 -19.78
CA ASP A 273 5.85 17.34 -18.87
C ASP A 273 7.29 17.87 -18.66
N LEU A 274 8.26 16.96 -18.48
CA LEU A 274 9.67 17.32 -18.39
C LEU A 274 10.19 17.98 -19.67
N PHE A 275 9.74 17.51 -20.84
CA PHE A 275 10.10 18.10 -22.12
C PHE A 275 9.51 19.50 -22.29
N VAL A 276 8.22 19.69 -21.98
CA VAL A 276 7.52 20.99 -22.04
C VAL A 276 8.15 21.99 -21.06
N ARG A 277 8.43 21.60 -19.82
CA ARG A 277 9.12 22.47 -18.84
C ARG A 277 10.51 22.87 -19.33
N LYS A 278 11.26 21.95 -19.93
CA LYS A 278 12.60 22.24 -20.49
C LYS A 278 12.50 23.16 -21.71
N TYR A 279 11.46 23.02 -22.52
CA TYR A 279 11.19 23.87 -23.68
C TYR A 279 10.85 25.31 -23.26
N HIS A 280 9.97 25.50 -22.27
CA HIS A 280 9.66 26.83 -21.73
C HIS A 280 10.84 27.45 -20.97
N LEU A 281 11.72 26.65 -20.35
CA LEU A 281 12.96 27.16 -19.78
C LEU A 281 13.93 27.62 -20.89
N PHE A 282 13.97 26.90 -22.02
CA PHE A 282 14.78 27.25 -23.18
C PHE A 282 14.27 28.50 -23.88
N GLU A 283 12.96 28.67 -24.05
CA GLU A 283 12.35 29.92 -24.55
C GLU A 283 12.63 31.12 -23.64
N ARG A 284 12.59 30.95 -22.30
CA ARG A 284 12.91 32.05 -21.38
C ARG A 284 14.40 32.43 -21.35
N VAL A 285 15.30 31.49 -21.65
CA VAL A 285 16.76 31.72 -21.60
C VAL A 285 17.31 32.12 -22.97
N PHE A 286 16.73 31.65 -24.07
CA PHE A 286 17.23 31.85 -25.44
C PHE A 286 16.22 32.46 -26.41
N GLY A 287 14.93 32.49 -26.08
CA GLY A 287 13.86 33.05 -26.90
C GLY A 287 13.53 34.50 -26.59
N GLY A 288 14.52 35.28 -26.13
CA GLY A 288 14.37 36.71 -25.90
C GLY A 288 14.01 37.45 -27.18
N HIS A 289 12.74 37.85 -27.28
CA HIS A 289 12.26 39.02 -28.00
C HIS A 289 11.27 39.76 -27.11
#